data_AF-A0A7T7I6L5-F1
#
_entry.id   AF-A0A7T7I6L5-F1
#
_cell.length_a   1.000
_cell.length_b   1.000
_cell.length_c   1.000
_cell.angle_alpha   90.00
_cell.angle_beta   90.00
_cell.angle_gamma   90.00
#
_symmetry.space_group_name_H-M   'P 1'
#
loop_
_entity.id
_entity.type
_entity.pdbx_description
1 polymer ?
#
loop_
_entity_poly.entity_id
_entity_poly.type
_entity_poly.pdbx_seq_one_letter_code
_entity_poly.pdbx_strand_id
1 'polypeptide(L)'
;MTEQEIAEAEAAAEEAEAKLDRAEQYQDTSGSKQAVNEFRAAHVDAHAARDYLRRLRSVWAREQAGQARREAAEAALAKKRGKTVARLTEGRDRAAEAVAVLDRAAAEALAAVAAYTTLVQSTAGELRAAGLRHDDGGVEGGATDGSVYLTDGGVTEVWRPASGPDMLGALVSAAVAAHDQRHPLAKRWRHSGGLAQQAGAEALLKAVAR
;
A
#
# COMPACT_ATOMS: atom_id res chain seq x y z
N MET A 1 -0.15 34.38 -15.54
CA MET A 1 -0.14 35.83 -15.86
C MET A 1 1.26 36.18 -16.33
N THR A 2 1.42 37.11 -17.27
CA THR A 2 2.73 37.46 -17.84
C THR A 2 3.18 38.83 -17.35
N GLU A 3 4.49 39.08 -17.33
CA GLU A 3 5.04 40.42 -17.06
C GLU A 3 4.50 41.46 -18.05
N GLN A 4 4.20 41.01 -19.27
CA GLN A 4 3.57 41.81 -20.30
C GLN A 4 2.16 42.29 -19.93
N GLU A 5 1.33 41.44 -19.32
CA GLU A 5 -0.03 41.84 -18.86
C GLU A 5 0.02 42.90 -17.74
N ILE A 6 1.05 42.88 -16.90
CA ILE A 6 1.25 43.90 -15.87
C ILE A 6 1.74 45.20 -16.49
N ALA A 7 2.69 45.14 -17.43
CA ALA A 7 3.19 46.33 -18.13
C ALA A 7 2.09 47.03 -18.94
N GLU A 8 1.22 46.27 -19.62
CA GLU A 8 0.07 46.80 -20.33
C GLU A 8 -0.96 47.46 -19.37
N ALA A 9 -1.18 46.86 -18.19
CA ALA A 9 -2.05 47.44 -17.16
C ALA A 9 -1.44 48.69 -16.48
N GLU A 10 -0.11 48.77 -16.38
CA GLU A 10 0.62 49.96 -15.91
C GLU A 10 0.43 51.12 -16.89
N ALA A 11 0.67 50.88 -18.18
CA ALA A 11 0.45 51.87 -19.22
C ALA A 11 -1.01 52.37 -19.27
N ALA A 12 -1.98 51.46 -19.12
CA ALA A 12 -3.40 51.83 -19.09
C ALA A 12 -3.78 52.65 -17.84
N ALA A 13 -3.18 52.36 -16.68
CA ALA A 13 -3.36 53.17 -15.47
C ALA A 13 -2.76 54.57 -15.63
N GLU A 14 -1.55 54.69 -16.19
CA GLU A 14 -0.91 55.97 -16.50
C GLU A 14 -1.73 56.81 -17.49
N GLU A 15 -2.27 56.19 -18.54
CA GLU A 15 -3.14 56.87 -19.51
C GLU A 15 -4.44 57.38 -18.87
N ALA A 16 -5.07 56.57 -18.01
CA ALA A 16 -6.28 56.95 -17.30
C ALA A 16 -6.05 58.09 -16.30
N GLU A 17 -4.90 58.11 -15.61
CA GLU A 17 -4.48 59.23 -14.76
C GLU A 17 -4.26 60.51 -15.57
N ALA A 18 -3.54 60.43 -16.69
CA ALA A 18 -3.34 61.58 -17.57
C ALA A 18 -4.66 62.10 -18.18
N LYS A 19 -5.68 61.26 -18.32
CA LYS A 19 -7.04 61.67 -18.73
C LYS A 19 -7.80 62.35 -17.59
N LEU A 20 -7.64 61.86 -16.35
CA LEU A 20 -8.20 62.50 -15.17
C LEU A 20 -7.64 63.91 -14.97
N ASP A 21 -6.31 64.08 -15.05
CA ASP A 21 -5.65 65.38 -14.89
C ASP A 21 -6.16 66.41 -15.94
N ARG A 22 -6.36 65.97 -17.19
CA ARG A 22 -6.93 66.80 -18.26
C ARG A 22 -8.40 67.16 -17.99
N ALA A 23 -9.19 66.21 -17.48
CA ALA A 23 -10.59 66.43 -17.18
C ALA A 23 -10.78 67.35 -15.96
N GLU A 24 -9.89 67.29 -14.97
CA GLU A 24 -9.86 68.19 -13.81
C GLU A 24 -9.60 69.63 -14.26
N GLN A 25 -8.56 69.85 -15.09
CA GLN A 25 -8.26 71.16 -15.68
C GLN A 25 -9.44 71.71 -16.50
N TYR A 26 -10.13 70.85 -17.25
CA TYR A 26 -11.28 71.28 -18.04
C TYR A 26 -12.50 71.62 -17.17
N GLN A 27 -12.74 70.88 -16.09
CA GLN A 27 -13.77 71.22 -15.11
C GLN A 27 -13.49 72.57 -14.46
N ASP A 28 -12.26 72.81 -14.01
CA ASP A 28 -11.86 74.03 -13.30
C ASP A 28 -11.96 75.27 -14.19
N THR A 29 -11.75 75.13 -15.49
CA THR A 29 -11.79 76.23 -16.46
C THR A 29 -13.18 76.48 -17.06
N SER A 30 -13.96 75.42 -17.35
CA SER A 30 -15.25 75.53 -18.03
C SER A 30 -16.44 75.66 -17.07
N GLY A 31 -16.42 74.97 -15.92
CA GLY A 31 -17.54 74.90 -14.98
C GLY A 31 -18.85 74.32 -15.55
N SER A 32 -18.83 73.77 -16.77
CA SER A 32 -20.03 73.28 -17.46
C SER A 32 -20.48 71.92 -16.94
N LYS A 33 -21.78 71.61 -17.10
CA LYS A 33 -22.33 70.27 -16.76
C LYS A 33 -21.61 69.15 -17.51
N GLN A 34 -21.15 69.42 -18.74
CA GLN A 34 -20.39 68.48 -19.53
C GLN A 34 -19.00 68.22 -18.92
N ALA A 35 -18.27 69.27 -18.53
CA ALA A 35 -16.95 69.12 -17.91
C ALA A 35 -17.01 68.37 -16.58
N VAL A 36 -18.04 68.60 -15.75
CA VAL A 36 -18.26 67.83 -14.51
C VAL A 36 -18.55 66.34 -14.78
N ASN A 37 -19.29 66.03 -15.85
CA ASN A 37 -19.56 64.64 -16.22
C ASN A 37 -18.31 63.94 -16.75
N GLU A 38 -17.49 64.62 -17.54
CA GLU A 38 -16.22 64.11 -18.07
C GLU A 38 -15.21 63.85 -16.94
N PHE A 39 -15.09 64.76 -15.97
CA PHE A 39 -14.27 64.55 -14.77
C PHE A 39 -14.73 63.33 -13.96
N ARG A 40 -16.03 63.20 -13.69
CA ARG A 40 -16.58 62.04 -12.96
C ARG A 40 -16.26 60.72 -13.67
N ALA A 41 -16.41 60.68 -14.99
CA ALA A 41 -16.08 59.48 -15.78
C ALA A 41 -14.59 59.17 -15.70
N ALA A 42 -13.72 60.15 -15.95
CA ALA A 42 -12.27 59.98 -15.88
C ALA A 42 -11.79 59.56 -14.48
N HIS A 43 -12.43 60.07 -13.43
CA HIS A 43 -12.12 59.70 -12.06
C HIS A 43 -12.46 58.23 -11.77
N VAL A 44 -13.64 57.76 -12.22
CA VAL A 44 -14.02 56.34 -12.10
C VAL A 44 -13.05 55.45 -12.91
N ASP A 45 -12.72 55.84 -14.14
CA ASP A 45 -11.80 55.10 -15.01
C ASP A 45 -10.40 54.96 -14.37
N ALA A 46 -9.84 56.06 -13.82
CA ALA A 46 -8.52 56.06 -13.19
C ALA A 46 -8.48 55.18 -11.93
N HIS A 47 -9.50 55.23 -11.07
CA HIS A 47 -9.59 54.35 -9.91
C HIS A 47 -9.72 52.88 -10.31
N ALA A 48 -10.54 52.58 -11.32
CA ALA A 48 -10.70 51.21 -11.83
C ALA A 48 -9.38 50.65 -12.38
N ALA A 49 -8.63 51.46 -13.14
CA ALA A 49 -7.33 51.06 -13.68
C ALA A 49 -6.28 50.82 -12.58
N ARG A 50 -6.20 51.70 -11.58
CA ARG A 50 -5.32 51.53 -10.40
C ARG A 50 -5.65 50.26 -9.61
N ASP A 51 -6.93 50.01 -9.36
CA ASP A 51 -7.37 48.82 -8.63
C ASP A 51 -7.09 47.53 -9.41
N TYR A 52 -7.28 47.56 -10.72
CA TYR A 52 -6.96 46.44 -11.60
C TYR A 52 -5.46 46.12 -11.58
N LEU A 53 -4.60 47.13 -11.73
CA LEU A 53 -3.14 46.98 -11.63
C LEU A 53 -2.72 46.44 -10.26
N ARG A 54 -3.29 46.97 -9.16
CA ARG A 54 -3.02 46.48 -7.80
C ARG A 54 -3.39 45.01 -7.65
N ARG A 55 -4.53 44.58 -8.20
CA ARG A 55 -4.96 43.18 -8.19
C ARG A 55 -3.98 42.31 -8.97
N LEU A 56 -3.59 42.70 -10.18
CA LEU A 56 -2.63 41.95 -11.00
C LEU A 56 -1.28 41.79 -10.27
N ARG A 57 -0.70 42.87 -9.75
CA ARG A 57 0.55 42.81 -8.98
C ARG A 57 0.43 41.88 -7.75
N SER A 58 -0.73 41.88 -7.07
CA SER A 58 -0.97 40.98 -5.93
C SER A 58 -1.10 39.51 -6.31
N VAL A 59 -1.66 39.21 -7.49
CA VAL A 59 -1.71 37.85 -8.03
C VAL A 59 -0.30 37.41 -8.43
N TRP A 60 0.48 38.32 -9.03
CA TRP A 60 1.81 38.01 -9.57
C TRP A 60 2.78 37.68 -8.45
N ALA A 61 2.78 38.50 -7.40
CA ALA A 61 3.57 38.25 -6.20
C ALA A 61 3.24 36.90 -5.56
N ARG A 62 1.96 36.47 -5.59
CA ARG A 62 1.56 35.15 -5.09
C ARG A 62 2.03 34.02 -5.99
N GLU A 63 1.94 34.19 -7.31
CA GLU A 63 2.44 33.21 -8.29
C GLU A 63 3.96 33.04 -8.16
N GLN A 64 4.71 34.15 -8.09
CA GLN A 64 6.16 34.17 -7.91
C GLN A 64 6.58 33.52 -6.58
N ALA A 65 5.92 33.88 -5.47
CA ALA A 65 6.17 33.22 -4.19
C ALA A 65 5.83 31.73 -4.22
N GLY A 66 4.80 31.34 -4.97
CA GLY A 66 4.42 29.94 -5.19
C GLY A 66 5.46 29.17 -6.01
N GLN A 67 5.97 29.77 -7.09
CA GLN A 67 7.02 29.19 -7.93
C GLN A 67 8.32 29.03 -7.13
N ALA A 68 8.78 30.07 -6.43
CA ALA A 68 9.98 29.99 -5.60
C ALA A 68 9.87 28.90 -4.51
N ARG A 69 8.69 28.72 -3.90
CA ARG A 69 8.45 27.61 -2.95
C ARG A 69 8.53 26.24 -3.61
N ARG A 70 7.99 26.08 -4.83
CA ARG A 70 8.06 24.83 -5.59
C ARG A 70 9.50 24.49 -5.96
N GLU A 71 10.24 25.45 -6.51
CA GLU A 71 11.66 25.28 -6.85
C GLU A 71 12.50 24.92 -5.62
N ALA A 72 12.27 25.58 -4.49
CA ALA A 72 12.94 25.25 -3.23
C ALA A 72 12.59 23.84 -2.74
N ALA A 73 11.32 23.43 -2.86
CA ALA A 73 10.87 22.08 -2.51
C ALA A 73 11.46 21.01 -3.43
N GLU A 74 11.52 21.27 -4.73
CA GLU A 74 12.13 20.39 -5.73
C GLU A 74 13.63 20.24 -5.50
N ALA A 75 14.35 21.33 -5.23
CA ALA A 75 15.76 21.30 -4.89
C ALA A 75 16.03 20.52 -3.58
N ALA A 76 15.17 20.69 -2.57
CA ALA A 76 15.25 19.94 -1.32
C ALA A 76 14.96 18.45 -1.52
N LEU A 77 13.98 18.12 -2.37
CA LEU A 77 13.65 16.74 -2.75
C LEU A 77 14.78 16.11 -3.56
N ALA A 78 15.36 16.80 -4.54
CA ALA A 78 16.48 16.31 -5.35
C ALA A 78 17.66 15.88 -4.46
N LYS A 79 18.01 16.69 -3.44
CA LYS A 79 19.05 16.35 -2.46
C LYS A 79 18.73 15.11 -1.63
N LYS A 80 17.45 14.84 -1.34
CA LYS A 80 17.00 13.68 -0.55
C LYS A 80 16.70 12.45 -1.39
N ARG A 81 16.45 12.61 -2.70
CA ARG A 81 15.96 11.57 -3.61
C ARG A 81 16.92 10.39 -3.70
N GLY A 82 18.23 10.65 -3.79
CA GLY A 82 19.23 9.57 -3.83
C GLY A 82 19.17 8.66 -2.60
N LYS A 83 19.11 9.26 -1.40
CA LYS A 83 19.01 8.50 -0.13
C LYS A 83 17.67 7.78 0.01
N THR A 84 16.56 8.42 -0.36
CA THR A 84 15.24 7.79 -0.29
C THR A 84 15.11 6.63 -1.28
N VAL A 85 15.56 6.81 -2.53
CA VAL A 85 15.56 5.74 -3.54
C VAL A 85 16.44 4.58 -3.07
N ALA A 86 17.65 4.86 -2.58
CA ALA A 86 18.53 3.80 -2.05
C ALA A 86 17.87 3.02 -0.90
N ARG A 87 17.21 3.68 0.05
CA ARG A 87 16.49 3.01 1.16
C ARG A 87 15.30 2.19 0.68
N LEU A 88 14.56 2.68 -0.31
CA LEU A 88 13.44 1.95 -0.90
C LEU A 88 13.93 0.73 -1.68
N THR A 89 15.00 0.86 -2.44
CA THR A 89 15.65 -0.26 -3.15
C THR A 89 16.16 -1.31 -2.18
N GLU A 90 16.89 -0.91 -1.13
CA GLU A 90 17.35 -1.82 -0.09
C GLU A 90 16.18 -2.54 0.62
N GLY A 91 15.11 -1.81 0.95
CA GLY A 91 13.91 -2.40 1.54
C GLY A 91 13.23 -3.41 0.61
N ARG A 92 13.13 -3.09 -0.69
CA ARG A 92 12.59 -4.00 -1.71
C ARG A 92 13.45 -5.25 -1.84
N ASP A 93 14.77 -5.10 -1.91
CA ASP A 93 15.68 -6.22 -2.13
C ASP A 93 15.67 -7.16 -0.91
N ARG A 94 15.68 -6.63 0.32
CA ARG A 94 15.48 -7.43 1.54
C ARG A 94 14.13 -8.16 1.57
N ALA A 95 13.05 -7.51 1.11
CA ALA A 95 11.75 -8.16 1.03
C ALA A 95 11.77 -9.31 0.01
N ALA A 96 12.42 -9.11 -1.15
CA ALA A 96 12.58 -10.15 -2.16
C ALA A 96 13.40 -11.34 -1.65
N GLU A 97 14.49 -11.09 -0.92
CA GLU A 97 15.29 -12.14 -0.28
C GLU A 97 14.48 -12.94 0.74
N ALA A 98 13.69 -12.27 1.59
CA ALA A 98 12.83 -12.93 2.56
C ALA A 98 11.77 -13.83 1.89
N VAL A 99 11.17 -13.38 0.79
CA VAL A 99 10.23 -14.19 -0.01
C VAL A 99 10.95 -15.41 -0.61
N ALA A 100 12.15 -15.23 -1.18
CA ALA A 100 12.91 -16.35 -1.75
C ALA A 100 13.30 -17.41 -0.69
N VAL A 101 13.61 -16.99 0.54
CA VAL A 101 13.84 -17.91 1.67
C VAL A 101 12.57 -18.66 2.04
N LEU A 102 11.43 -17.97 2.09
CA LEU A 102 10.13 -18.57 2.39
C LEU A 102 9.74 -19.61 1.32
N ASP A 103 9.91 -19.29 0.03
CA ASP A 103 9.60 -20.22 -1.06
C ASP A 103 10.43 -21.50 -0.97
N ARG A 104 11.72 -21.39 -0.64
CA ARG A 104 12.58 -22.57 -0.43
C ARG A 104 12.13 -23.39 0.77
N ALA A 105 11.85 -22.75 1.90
CA ALA A 105 11.37 -23.44 3.09
C ALA A 105 10.01 -24.12 2.85
N ALA A 106 9.12 -23.49 2.09
CA ALA A 106 7.84 -24.06 1.69
C ALA A 106 8.02 -25.29 0.79
N ALA A 107 8.95 -25.23 -0.17
CA ALA A 107 9.27 -26.37 -1.03
C ALA A 107 9.85 -27.56 -0.23
N GLU A 108 10.76 -27.30 0.71
CA GLU A 108 11.32 -28.32 1.62
C GLU A 108 10.24 -28.94 2.50
N ALA A 109 9.34 -28.13 3.07
CA ALA A 109 8.23 -28.61 3.86
C ALA A 109 7.28 -29.49 3.04
N LEU A 110 6.90 -29.06 1.83
CA LEU A 110 6.05 -29.86 0.93
C LEU A 110 6.70 -31.19 0.53
N ALA A 111 8.02 -31.20 0.31
CA ALA A 111 8.76 -32.42 0.02
C ALA A 111 8.75 -33.40 1.20
N ALA A 112 8.94 -32.90 2.43
CA ALA A 112 8.88 -33.73 3.64
C ALA A 112 7.47 -34.31 3.86
N VAL A 113 6.42 -33.51 3.62
CA VAL A 113 5.03 -33.95 3.70
C VAL A 113 4.72 -35.02 2.67
N ALA A 114 5.17 -34.84 1.43
CA ALA A 114 5.01 -35.84 0.37
C ALA A 114 5.73 -37.16 0.73
N ALA A 115 6.97 -37.08 1.22
CA ALA A 115 7.73 -38.25 1.65
C ALA A 115 7.04 -39.02 2.78
N TYR A 116 6.53 -38.31 3.79
CA TYR A 116 5.73 -38.92 4.87
C TYR A 116 4.45 -39.58 4.33
N THR A 117 3.71 -38.90 3.46
CA THR A 117 2.49 -39.47 2.85
C THR A 117 2.80 -40.74 2.06
N THR A 118 3.87 -40.75 1.25
CA THR A 118 4.31 -41.94 0.53
C THR A 118 4.67 -43.07 1.48
N LEU A 119 5.39 -42.79 2.58
CA LEU A 119 5.76 -43.80 3.57
C LEU A 119 4.54 -44.42 4.25
N VAL A 120 3.57 -43.60 4.68
CA VAL A 120 2.36 -44.12 5.34
C VAL A 120 1.53 -44.96 4.38
N GLN A 121 1.35 -44.50 3.14
CA GLN A 121 0.60 -45.23 2.13
C GLN A 121 1.30 -46.53 1.69
N SER A 122 2.63 -46.52 1.54
CA SER A 122 3.38 -47.74 1.21
C SER A 122 3.28 -48.76 2.34
N THR A 123 3.44 -48.31 3.58
CA THR A 123 3.30 -49.16 4.78
C THR A 123 1.89 -49.74 4.89
N ALA A 124 0.84 -48.94 4.63
CA ALA A 124 -0.54 -49.44 4.59
C ALA A 124 -0.72 -50.50 3.49
N GLY A 125 -0.13 -50.30 2.31
CA GLY A 125 -0.14 -51.27 1.22
C GLY A 125 0.55 -52.59 1.59
N GLU A 126 1.72 -52.52 2.24
CA GLU A 126 2.47 -53.68 2.72
C GLU A 126 1.68 -54.48 3.76
N LEU A 127 1.08 -53.81 4.75
CA LEU A 127 0.23 -54.45 5.76
C LEU A 127 -0.97 -55.15 5.10
N ARG A 128 -1.64 -54.50 4.16
CA ARG A 128 -2.77 -55.10 3.43
C ARG A 128 -2.36 -56.29 2.57
N ALA A 129 -1.17 -56.26 1.97
CA ALA A 129 -0.61 -57.36 1.19
C ALA A 129 -0.25 -58.56 2.08
N ALA A 130 0.17 -58.31 3.32
CA ALA A 130 0.37 -59.33 4.35
C ALA A 130 -0.93 -59.87 4.98
N GLY A 131 -2.10 -59.33 4.58
CA GLY A 131 -3.41 -59.74 5.10
C GLY A 131 -3.86 -58.99 6.37
N LEU A 132 -3.09 -58.03 6.86
CA LEU A 132 -3.43 -57.18 8.00
C LEU A 132 -4.24 -55.97 7.53
N ARG A 133 -5.57 -56.12 7.52
CA ARG A 133 -6.52 -55.13 7.02
C ARG A 133 -7.38 -54.61 8.16
N HIS A 134 -7.25 -53.32 8.46
CA HIS A 134 -8.06 -52.68 9.49
C HIS A 134 -9.55 -52.69 9.12
N ASP A 135 -9.86 -52.49 7.83
CA ASP A 135 -11.23 -52.42 7.33
C ASP A 135 -12.03 -53.73 7.47
N ASP A 136 -11.35 -54.87 7.66
CA ASP A 136 -11.98 -56.18 7.86
C ASP A 136 -12.36 -56.42 9.34
N GLY A 137 -12.32 -55.37 10.17
CA GLY A 137 -12.59 -55.43 11.61
C GLY A 137 -11.37 -55.76 12.47
N GLY A 138 -10.17 -55.78 11.87
CA GLY A 138 -8.90 -55.96 12.58
C GLY A 138 -8.52 -54.71 13.38
N VAL A 139 -7.96 -54.89 14.58
CA VAL A 139 -7.48 -53.77 15.43
C VAL A 139 -6.25 -53.09 14.82
N GLU A 140 -5.44 -53.85 14.10
CA GLU A 140 -4.22 -53.37 13.43
C GLU A 140 -4.28 -53.65 11.92
N GLY A 141 -3.57 -52.84 11.16
CA GLY A 141 -3.40 -53.04 9.73
C GLY A 141 -3.48 -51.76 8.91
N GLY A 142 -3.37 -51.94 7.59
CA GLY A 142 -3.57 -50.85 6.63
C GLY A 142 -5.05 -50.68 6.30
N ALA A 143 -5.52 -49.43 6.29
CA ALA A 143 -6.85 -49.05 5.86
C ALA A 143 -6.88 -48.64 4.37
N THR A 144 -8.06 -48.58 3.76
CA THR A 144 -8.25 -48.30 2.32
C THR A 144 -7.96 -46.85 1.96
N ASP A 145 -8.08 -45.93 2.91
CA ASP A 145 -7.68 -44.53 2.78
C ASP A 145 -6.16 -44.33 2.84
N GLY A 146 -5.39 -45.41 3.04
CA GLY A 146 -3.94 -45.40 3.18
C GLY A 146 -3.44 -45.11 4.59
N SER A 147 -4.32 -45.05 5.59
CA SER A 147 -3.94 -44.93 7.00
C SER A 147 -3.39 -46.23 7.56
N VAL A 148 -2.54 -46.13 8.58
CA VAL A 148 -1.94 -47.27 9.29
C VAL A 148 -2.36 -47.25 10.76
N TYR A 149 -2.88 -48.38 11.23
CA TYR A 149 -3.30 -48.61 12.61
C TYR A 149 -2.36 -49.63 13.25
N LEU A 150 -1.67 -49.22 14.31
CA LEU A 150 -0.74 -50.07 15.06
C LEU A 150 -1.01 -49.93 16.55
N THR A 151 -0.98 -51.03 17.30
CA THR A 151 -1.19 -51.02 18.74
C THR A 151 0.12 -51.29 19.46
N ASP A 152 0.56 -50.34 20.30
CA ASP A 152 1.66 -50.54 21.23
C ASP A 152 1.16 -50.36 22.67
N GLY A 153 1.47 -51.32 23.55
CA GLY A 153 1.08 -51.26 24.96
C GLY A 153 -0.43 -51.15 25.23
N GLY A 154 -1.28 -51.56 24.29
CA GLY A 154 -2.75 -51.41 24.39
C GLY A 154 -3.31 -50.07 23.89
N VAL A 155 -2.46 -49.19 23.36
CA VAL A 155 -2.85 -47.93 22.72
C VAL A 155 -2.74 -48.07 21.21
N THR A 156 -3.84 -47.88 20.49
CA THR A 156 -3.81 -47.85 19.02
C THR A 156 -3.39 -46.46 18.55
N GLU A 157 -2.22 -46.38 17.93
CA GLU A 157 -1.76 -45.22 17.19
C GLU A 157 -2.27 -45.26 15.76
N VAL A 158 -2.65 -44.08 15.25
CA VAL A 158 -3.17 -43.93 13.88
C VAL A 158 -2.29 -42.97 13.11
N TRP A 159 -1.62 -43.51 12.09
CA TRP A 159 -0.77 -42.76 11.16
C TRP A 159 -1.57 -42.49 9.90
N ARG A 160 -1.84 -41.21 9.63
CA ARG A 160 -2.65 -40.79 8.48
C ARG A 160 -1.77 -40.13 7.43
N PRO A 161 -2.01 -40.38 6.12
CA PRO A 161 -1.44 -39.56 5.06
C PRO A 161 -1.70 -38.07 5.33
N ALA A 162 -0.70 -37.23 5.09
CA ALA A 162 -0.86 -35.79 5.27
C ALA A 162 -1.49 -35.17 4.02
N SER A 163 -2.42 -34.24 4.23
CA SER A 163 -3.00 -33.39 3.19
C SER A 163 -2.19 -32.09 3.08
N GLY A 164 -1.51 -31.91 1.94
CA GLY A 164 -0.74 -30.70 1.62
C GLY A 164 -1.57 -29.41 1.71
N PRO A 165 -2.78 -29.35 1.12
CA PRO A 165 -3.66 -28.19 1.25
C PRO A 165 -4.06 -27.87 2.70
N ASP A 166 -4.34 -28.88 3.52
CA ASP A 166 -4.72 -28.66 4.92
C ASP A 166 -3.56 -28.14 5.75
N MET A 167 -2.33 -28.62 5.49
CA MET A 167 -1.12 -28.09 6.13
C MET A 167 -0.81 -26.65 5.71
N LEU A 168 -0.97 -26.33 4.42
CA LEU A 168 -0.81 -24.95 3.93
C LEU A 168 -1.87 -24.02 4.54
N GLY A 169 -3.12 -24.49 4.68
CA GLY A 169 -4.17 -23.77 5.39
C GLY A 169 -3.79 -23.47 6.85
N ALA A 170 -3.27 -24.47 7.56
CA ALA A 170 -2.80 -24.34 8.94
C ALA A 170 -1.68 -23.30 9.08
N LEU A 171 -0.70 -23.35 8.17
CA LEU A 171 0.44 -22.43 8.07
C LEU A 171 -0.02 -20.98 7.89
N VAL A 172 -0.88 -20.74 6.91
CA VAL A 172 -1.43 -19.41 6.63
C VAL A 172 -2.21 -18.89 7.83
N SER A 173 -3.05 -19.71 8.46
CA SER A 173 -3.79 -19.31 9.66
C SER A 173 -2.86 -18.97 10.83
N ALA A 174 -1.78 -19.74 11.05
CA ALA A 174 -0.82 -19.47 12.12
C ALA A 174 -0.02 -18.18 11.87
N ALA A 175 0.43 -17.95 10.63
CA ALA A 175 1.13 -16.74 10.24
C ALA A 175 0.24 -15.48 10.38
N VAL A 176 -1.01 -15.58 9.92
CA VAL A 176 -1.99 -14.49 10.09
C VAL A 176 -2.26 -14.24 11.57
N ALA A 177 -2.42 -15.29 12.39
CA ALA A 177 -2.65 -15.14 13.82
C ALA A 177 -1.48 -14.47 14.55
N ALA A 178 -0.24 -14.64 14.09
CA ALA A 178 0.93 -13.98 14.66
C ALA A 178 0.96 -12.47 14.43
N HIS A 179 0.42 -12.02 13.29
CA HIS A 179 0.31 -10.60 12.96
C HIS A 179 -0.97 -9.95 13.49
N ASP A 180 -2.11 -10.64 13.37
CA ASP A 180 -3.42 -10.19 13.84
C ASP A 180 -4.30 -11.37 14.24
N GLN A 181 -4.38 -11.62 15.55
CA GLN A 181 -5.21 -12.69 16.14
C GLN A 181 -6.71 -12.50 15.92
N ARG A 182 -7.18 -11.28 15.61
CA ARG A 182 -8.61 -10.99 15.41
C ARG A 182 -9.05 -11.23 13.96
N HIS A 183 -8.11 -11.46 13.06
CA HIS A 183 -8.39 -11.67 11.65
C HIS A 183 -9.25 -12.95 11.45
N PRO A 184 -10.27 -12.95 10.56
CA PRO A 184 -11.11 -14.13 10.33
C PRO A 184 -10.34 -15.41 9.95
N LEU A 185 -9.21 -15.27 9.25
CA LEU A 185 -8.31 -16.37 8.89
C LEU A 185 -7.40 -16.84 10.04
N ALA A 186 -7.26 -16.06 11.12
CA ALA A 186 -6.51 -16.45 12.32
C ALA A 186 -7.28 -17.45 13.21
N LYS A 187 -8.57 -17.66 12.93
CA LYS A 187 -9.38 -18.62 13.68
C LYS A 187 -8.81 -20.02 13.49
N ARG A 188 -8.29 -20.58 14.58
CA ARG A 188 -7.78 -21.96 14.67
C ARG A 188 -8.75 -22.92 14.00
N TRP A 189 -8.38 -23.42 12.82
CA TRP A 189 -8.91 -24.68 12.32
C TRP A 189 -8.63 -25.73 13.39
N ARG A 190 -9.68 -26.27 14.01
CA ARG A 190 -9.55 -27.46 14.85
C ARG A 190 -9.25 -28.61 13.89
N HIS A 191 -7.98 -28.89 13.66
CA HIS A 191 -7.59 -30.05 12.88
C HIS A 191 -8.07 -31.31 13.58
N SER A 192 -8.86 -32.11 12.86
CA SER A 192 -9.08 -33.55 13.12
C SER A 192 -7.96 -34.40 12.49
N GLY A 193 -6.78 -33.80 12.30
CA GLY A 193 -5.61 -34.40 11.66
C GLY A 193 -4.90 -35.41 12.54
N GLY A 194 -4.22 -36.39 11.93
CA GLY A 194 -3.40 -37.38 12.64
C GLY A 194 -2.18 -36.76 13.34
N LEU A 195 -1.45 -37.56 14.13
CA LEU A 195 -0.34 -37.12 14.99
C LEU A 195 0.73 -36.27 14.26
N ALA A 196 1.05 -36.60 13.00
CA ALA A 196 2.01 -35.84 12.20
C ALA A 196 1.56 -34.41 11.88
N GLN A 197 0.26 -34.19 11.62
CA GLN A 197 -0.29 -32.85 11.40
C GLN A 197 -0.31 -32.04 12.71
N GLN A 198 -0.57 -32.71 13.84
CA GLN A 198 -0.54 -32.07 15.15
C GLN A 198 0.89 -31.65 15.55
N ALA A 199 1.87 -32.54 15.38
CA ALA A 199 3.28 -32.25 15.62
C ALA A 199 3.81 -31.14 14.69
N GLY A 200 3.42 -31.17 13.41
CA GLY A 200 3.74 -30.10 12.45
C GLY A 200 3.17 -28.74 12.86
N ALA A 201 1.90 -28.70 13.29
CA ALA A 201 1.26 -27.48 13.76
C ALA A 201 1.91 -26.93 15.05
N GLU A 202 2.27 -27.79 16.00
CA GLU A 202 2.96 -27.38 17.23
C GLU A 202 4.37 -26.86 16.98
N ALA A 203 5.14 -27.52 16.10
CA ALA A 203 6.47 -27.07 15.71
C ALA A 203 6.43 -25.68 15.05
N LEU A 204 5.42 -25.43 14.21
CA LEU A 204 5.20 -24.14 13.57
C LEU A 204 4.80 -23.04 14.55
N LEU A 205 3.86 -23.32 15.46
CA LEU A 205 3.49 -22.37 16.52
C LEU A 205 4.70 -21.99 17.37
N LYS A 206 5.58 -22.96 17.66
CA LYS A 206 6.83 -22.71 18.41
C LYS A 206 7.85 -21.88 17.61
N ALA A 207 7.91 -22.05 16.29
CA ALA A 207 8.79 -21.27 15.42
C ALA A 207 8.33 -19.81 15.28
N VAL A 208 7.02 -19.57 15.25
CA VAL A 208 6.41 -18.24 15.08
C VAL A 208 6.33 -17.44 16.39
N ALA A 209 6.41 -18.10 17.55
CA ALA A 209 6.42 -17.45 18.87
C ALA A 209 7.80 -16.89 19.31
N ARG A 210 8.83 -16.98 18.46
CA ARG A 210 10.17 -16.40 18.68
C ARG A 210 10.30 -15.07 17.95
#